data_AF-A0A3L7PMR1-F1
#
_entry.id   AF-A0A3L7PMR1-F1
#
_cell.length_a   1.000
_cell.length_b   1.000
_cell.length_c   1.000
_cell.angle_alpha   90.00
_cell.angle_beta   90.00
_cell.angle_gamma   90.00
#
_symmetry.space_group_name_H-M   'P 1'
#
loop_
_entity.id
_entity.type
_entity.pdbx_description
1 polymer ?
#
loop_
_entity_poly.entity_id
_entity_poly.type
_entity_poly.pdbx_seq_one_letter_code
_entity_poly.pdbx_strand_id
1 'polypeptide(L)'
;MGYSLLSEGTEQRRAVRAALVERIGTLEGRAQTMTERPMHIATGWTAIDAALGGGIARAGLHEWWGALPEVRAVLVQLAWNALLHDDRQRAGAHRHVVWVGRAAWPSPAALVRGMRAPIAGMFGQRVPRAWPDARLHDRSLLVDVPAHDTGARLWAIEQAVRCPGICAVIADGRGFDLAATRRLQLAASDTCLLCMRGTEHRTDARRSVLTAGATRWMVERSERTPHVITDRVPWLRMMQERGMVDAGLMTRIPPEPAWRVTLERSKGTSMHISSECSAHVTQAWQWQGTAEAPAPEAAAARRRAKRGERLIADHAARSALELRALKDVDNAEPTAGAITRSRSHDRVTSRGTRWARGNDGRGVA
;
A
#
# COMPACT_ATOMS: atom_id res chain seq x y z
N MET A 1 0.89 -4.94 -65.21
CA MET A 1 1.92 -4.24 -64.42
C MET A 1 1.28 -3.57 -63.20
N GLY A 2 0.84 -4.33 -62.18
CA GLY A 2 0.13 -3.76 -61.01
C GLY A 2 0.44 -4.40 -59.65
N TYR A 3 1.33 -5.41 -59.60
CA TYR A 3 1.61 -6.17 -58.37
C TYR A 3 2.78 -5.62 -57.53
N SER A 4 3.49 -4.58 -57.98
CA SER A 4 4.72 -4.12 -57.32
C SER A 4 4.47 -3.25 -56.07
N LEU A 5 3.38 -2.48 -56.02
CA LEU A 5 3.15 -1.48 -54.96
C LEU A 5 2.60 -2.06 -53.64
N LEU A 6 2.05 -3.28 -53.66
CA LEU A 6 1.55 -3.94 -52.45
C LEU A 6 2.66 -4.70 -51.69
N SER A 7 3.75 -5.06 -52.38
CA SER A 7 4.88 -5.78 -51.78
C SER A 7 5.74 -4.88 -50.90
N GLU A 8 6.06 -3.66 -51.35
CA GLU A 8 6.90 -2.70 -50.61
C GLU A 8 6.34 -2.37 -49.22
N GLY A 9 5.01 -2.21 -49.10
CA GLY A 9 4.37 -1.91 -47.82
C GLY A 9 4.47 -3.04 -46.78
N THR A 10 4.65 -4.30 -47.20
CA THR A 10 4.77 -5.45 -46.30
C THR A 10 6.19 -5.62 -45.78
N GLU A 11 7.20 -5.39 -46.63
CA GLU A 11 8.60 -5.43 -46.22
C GLU A 11 8.94 -4.30 -45.27
N GLN A 12 8.46 -3.08 -45.54
CA GLN A 12 8.70 -1.94 -44.66
C GLN A 12 8.04 -2.12 -43.27
N ARG A 13 6.84 -2.71 -43.21
CA ARG A 13 6.21 -3.08 -41.93
C ARG A 13 6.97 -4.18 -41.18
N ARG A 14 7.52 -5.17 -41.90
CA ARG A 14 8.38 -6.21 -41.29
C ARG A 14 9.67 -5.61 -40.73
N ALA A 15 10.34 -4.74 -41.48
CA ALA A 15 11.56 -4.08 -41.05
C ALA A 15 11.33 -3.20 -39.81
N VAL A 16 10.28 -2.39 -39.79
CA VAL A 16 9.91 -1.56 -38.62
C VAL A 16 9.60 -2.43 -37.41
N ARG A 17 8.88 -3.55 -37.59
CA ARG A 17 8.58 -4.48 -36.50
C ARG A 17 9.85 -5.16 -35.97
N ALA A 18 10.76 -5.59 -36.84
CA ALA A 18 12.03 -6.21 -36.45
C ALA A 18 12.91 -5.23 -35.64
N ALA A 19 13.05 -3.99 -36.12
CA ALA A 19 13.80 -2.95 -35.43
C ALA A 19 13.20 -2.60 -34.05
N LEU A 20 11.86 -2.58 -33.93
CA LEU A 20 11.18 -2.39 -32.65
C LEU A 20 11.44 -3.55 -31.68
N VAL A 21 11.39 -4.79 -32.16
CA VAL A 21 11.67 -5.97 -31.34
C VAL A 21 13.12 -5.97 -30.86
N GLU A 22 14.08 -5.66 -31.72
CA GLU A 22 15.50 -5.55 -31.37
C GLU A 22 15.75 -4.43 -30.35
N ARG A 23 15.13 -3.26 -30.54
CA ARG A 23 15.25 -2.12 -29.63
C ARG A 23 14.61 -2.40 -28.27
N ILE A 24 13.47 -3.08 -28.24
CA ILE A 24 12.85 -3.57 -26.99
C ILE A 24 13.79 -4.55 -26.31
N GLY A 25 14.33 -5.54 -27.04
CA GLY A 25 15.29 -6.51 -26.51
C GLY A 25 16.57 -5.86 -25.96
N THR A 26 17.06 -4.79 -26.59
CA THR A 26 18.23 -4.04 -26.11
C THR A 26 17.94 -3.26 -24.83
N LEU A 27 16.75 -2.64 -24.75
CA LEU A 27 16.31 -1.93 -23.54
C LEU A 27 16.04 -2.89 -22.38
N GLU A 28 15.44 -4.04 -22.67
CA GLU A 28 15.20 -5.11 -21.70
C GLU A 28 16.53 -5.77 -21.26
N GLY A 29 17.46 -5.99 -22.19
CA GLY A 29 18.80 -6.54 -21.92
C GLY A 29 19.71 -5.62 -21.10
N ARG A 30 19.63 -4.30 -21.33
CA ARG A 30 20.32 -3.29 -20.48
C ARG A 30 19.73 -3.21 -19.08
N ALA A 31 18.41 -3.35 -18.95
CA ALA A 31 17.78 -3.47 -17.63
C ALA A 31 18.21 -4.76 -16.90
N GLN A 32 18.53 -5.82 -17.64
CA GLN A 32 19.03 -7.08 -17.09
C GLN A 32 20.51 -7.07 -16.72
N THR A 33 21.36 -6.25 -17.35
CA THR A 33 22.81 -6.20 -17.04
C THR A 33 23.17 -5.35 -15.81
N MET A 34 22.25 -4.51 -15.30
CA MET A 34 22.35 -3.92 -13.96
C MET A 34 21.86 -4.89 -12.87
N THR A 35 22.21 -6.17 -12.98
CA THR A 35 21.88 -7.23 -12.00
C THR A 35 22.74 -7.10 -10.74
N GLU A 36 22.63 -5.97 -10.06
CA GLU A 36 22.70 -6.02 -8.60
C GLU A 36 21.64 -7.03 -8.15
N ARG A 37 21.99 -7.89 -7.18
CA ARG A 37 21.06 -8.88 -6.63
C ARG A 37 19.72 -8.19 -6.37
N PRO A 38 18.60 -8.68 -6.93
CA PRO A 38 17.32 -8.05 -6.71
C PRO A 38 17.11 -7.90 -5.20
N MET A 39 16.97 -6.65 -4.75
CA MET A 39 16.72 -6.38 -3.35
C MET A 39 15.34 -6.93 -3.00
N HIS A 40 15.29 -7.88 -2.08
CA HIS A 40 14.04 -8.46 -1.60
C HIS A 40 13.66 -7.85 -0.25
N ILE A 41 12.36 -7.59 -0.09
CA ILE A 41 11.74 -7.21 1.16
C ILE A 41 11.11 -8.47 1.75
N ALA A 42 11.61 -8.89 2.90
CA ALA A 42 11.05 -10.03 3.62
C ALA A 42 9.57 -9.77 3.92
N THR A 43 8.71 -10.75 3.59
CA THR A 43 7.29 -10.73 3.93
C THR A 43 7.07 -11.00 5.42
N GLY A 44 8.06 -11.59 6.10
CA GLY A 44 7.96 -12.04 7.48
C GLY A 44 7.32 -13.43 7.60
N TRP A 45 7.08 -14.10 6.47
CA TRP A 45 6.59 -15.46 6.41
C TRP A 45 7.68 -16.33 5.81
N THR A 46 8.44 -17.01 6.66
CA THR A 46 9.67 -17.72 6.26
C THR A 46 9.50 -18.66 5.08
N ALA A 47 8.37 -19.39 5.01
CA ALA A 47 8.08 -20.29 3.89
C ALA A 47 7.91 -19.54 2.56
N ILE A 48 7.19 -18.41 2.58
CA ILE A 48 6.99 -17.56 1.41
C ILE A 48 8.30 -16.86 1.02
N ASP A 49 9.02 -16.34 2.00
CA ASP A 49 10.31 -15.69 1.77
C ASP A 49 11.30 -16.68 1.15
N ALA A 50 11.39 -17.91 1.65
CA ALA A 50 12.22 -18.95 1.05
C ALA A 50 11.79 -19.28 -0.39
N ALA A 51 10.49 -19.43 -0.66
CA ALA A 51 9.97 -19.72 -1.99
C ALA A 51 10.24 -18.59 -3.00
N LEU A 52 10.35 -17.35 -2.53
CA LEU A 52 10.67 -16.18 -3.36
C LEU A 52 12.16 -15.81 -3.37
N GLY A 53 13.03 -16.57 -2.71
CA GLY A 53 14.47 -16.26 -2.65
C GLY A 53 14.84 -15.10 -1.71
N GLY A 54 14.03 -14.85 -0.68
CA GLY A 54 14.28 -13.87 0.39
C GLY A 54 13.13 -12.89 0.64
N GLY A 55 12.04 -12.97 -0.11
CA GLY A 55 10.85 -12.11 0.03
C GLY A 55 10.37 -11.54 -1.29
N ILE A 56 9.55 -10.50 -1.26
CA ILE A 56 9.07 -9.85 -2.49
C ILE A 56 10.12 -8.91 -3.07
N ALA A 57 10.26 -8.87 -4.39
CA ALA A 57 11.18 -7.95 -5.06
C ALA A 57 10.81 -6.50 -4.73
N ARG A 58 11.79 -5.68 -4.31
CA ARG A 58 11.56 -4.25 -4.03
C ARG A 58 11.15 -3.49 -5.29
N ALA A 59 11.74 -3.83 -6.44
CA ALA A 59 11.48 -3.21 -7.72
C ALA A 59 10.34 -3.93 -8.46
N GLY A 60 9.09 -3.73 -8.04
CA GLY A 60 7.98 -4.40 -8.67
C GLY A 60 6.58 -3.98 -8.24
N LEU A 61 5.62 -4.30 -9.10
CA LEU A 61 4.19 -4.25 -8.85
C LEU A 61 3.72 -5.61 -8.33
N HIS A 62 3.23 -5.65 -7.10
CA HIS A 62 2.65 -6.83 -6.46
C HIS A 62 1.15 -6.63 -6.29
N GLU A 63 0.36 -7.53 -6.83
CA GLU A 63 -1.10 -7.42 -6.87
C GLU A 63 -1.73 -8.30 -5.80
N TRP A 64 -2.64 -7.73 -5.02
CA TRP A 64 -3.28 -8.39 -3.89
C TRP A 64 -4.79 -8.42 -4.08
N TRP A 65 -5.34 -9.63 -4.11
CA TRP A 65 -6.75 -9.93 -4.28
C TRP A 65 -7.34 -10.48 -2.99
N GLY A 66 -8.63 -10.25 -2.78
CA GLY A 66 -9.33 -10.67 -1.57
C GLY A 66 -10.23 -9.56 -1.02
N ALA A 67 -10.88 -9.86 0.09
CA ALA A 67 -11.69 -8.89 0.81
C ALA A 67 -10.82 -7.71 1.30
N LEU A 68 -11.32 -6.49 1.10
CA LEU A 68 -10.52 -5.28 1.31
C LEU A 68 -9.94 -5.17 2.73
N PRO A 69 -10.70 -5.48 3.81
CA PRO A 69 -10.15 -5.46 5.17
C PRO A 69 -8.97 -6.42 5.37
N GLU A 70 -9.08 -7.63 4.84
CA GLU A 70 -8.09 -8.70 4.94
C GLU A 70 -6.82 -8.36 4.16
N VAL A 71 -6.97 -7.97 2.89
CA VAL A 71 -5.87 -7.51 2.05
C VAL A 71 -5.16 -6.33 2.70
N ARG A 72 -5.91 -5.35 3.20
CA ARG A 72 -5.33 -4.17 3.84
C ARG A 72 -4.51 -4.53 5.08
N ALA A 73 -4.96 -5.46 5.90
CA ALA A 73 -4.22 -5.90 7.08
C ALA A 73 -2.88 -6.55 6.70
N VAL A 74 -2.87 -7.37 5.65
CA VAL A 74 -1.64 -7.93 5.08
C VAL A 74 -0.72 -6.82 4.54
N LEU A 75 -1.27 -5.84 3.85
CA LEU A 75 -0.49 -4.73 3.29
C LEU A 75 0.13 -3.82 4.36
N VAL A 76 -0.52 -3.68 5.53
CA VAL A 76 0.08 -3.00 6.69
C VAL A 76 1.30 -3.76 7.20
N GLN A 77 1.26 -5.09 7.26
CA GLN A 77 2.42 -5.91 7.64
C GLN A 77 3.59 -5.70 6.66
N LEU A 78 3.31 -5.71 5.36
CA LEU A 78 4.34 -5.52 4.33
C LEU A 78 4.88 -4.09 4.32
N ALA A 79 4.03 -3.08 4.55
CA ALA A 79 4.44 -1.69 4.70
C ALA A 79 5.46 -1.53 5.85
N TRP A 80 5.20 -2.18 6.98
CA TRP A 80 6.16 -2.23 8.09
C TRP A 80 7.48 -2.89 7.69
N ASN A 81 7.43 -4.03 7.00
CA ASN A 81 8.65 -4.72 6.61
C ASN A 81 9.46 -3.94 5.58
N ALA A 82 8.79 -3.27 4.63
CA ALA A 82 9.43 -2.37 3.68
C ALA A 82 10.12 -1.19 4.39
N LEU A 83 9.45 -0.60 5.38
CA LEU A 83 10.01 0.48 6.19
C LEU A 83 11.24 0.02 6.99
N LEU A 84 11.13 -1.12 7.70
CA LEU A 84 12.23 -1.68 8.48
C LEU A 84 13.39 -2.16 7.60
N HIS A 85 13.10 -2.65 6.40
CA HIS A 85 14.13 -2.98 5.41
C HIS A 85 14.88 -1.71 4.98
N ASP A 86 14.16 -0.64 4.63
CA ASP A 86 14.77 0.62 4.21
C ASP A 86 15.60 1.27 5.33
N ASP A 87 15.11 1.29 6.58
CA ASP A 87 15.85 1.80 7.75
C ASP A 87 17.18 1.05 7.97
N ARG A 88 17.23 -0.27 7.71
CA ARG A 88 18.46 -1.08 7.83
C ARG A 88 19.44 -0.81 6.69
N GLN A 89 18.93 -0.68 5.46
CA GLN A 89 19.77 -0.49 4.27
C GLN A 89 20.28 0.94 4.14
N ARG A 90 19.52 1.91 4.67
CA ARG A 90 19.78 3.35 4.52
C ARG A 90 19.59 4.05 5.85
N ALA A 91 20.45 3.74 6.82
CA ALA A 91 20.40 4.38 8.14
C ALA A 91 20.39 5.92 8.01
N GLY A 92 19.39 6.57 8.61
CA GLY A 92 19.18 8.02 8.54
C GLY A 92 18.32 8.51 7.36
N ALA A 93 17.98 7.65 6.41
CA ALA A 93 17.01 8.00 5.37
C ALA A 93 15.58 7.99 5.96
N HIS A 94 14.96 9.17 6.02
CA HIS A 94 13.58 9.33 6.48
C HIS A 94 12.59 9.15 5.33
N ARG A 95 12.53 7.94 4.75
CA ARG A 95 11.59 7.64 3.66
C ARG A 95 10.20 7.31 4.19
N HIS A 96 9.21 7.58 3.36
CA HIS A 96 7.80 7.47 3.68
C HIS A 96 7.13 6.28 2.98
N VAL A 97 6.00 5.87 3.53
CA VAL A 97 5.06 4.94 2.91
C VAL A 97 3.84 5.74 2.43
N VAL A 98 3.47 5.60 1.15
CA VAL A 98 2.32 6.32 0.58
C VAL A 98 1.13 5.38 0.43
N TRP A 99 -0.04 5.85 0.85
CA TRP A 99 -1.32 5.15 0.74
C TRP A 99 -2.24 5.91 -0.22
N VAL A 100 -2.42 5.39 -1.43
CA VAL A 100 -3.17 6.08 -2.50
C VAL A 100 -4.58 5.52 -2.64
N GLY A 101 -5.58 6.36 -2.38
CA GLY A 101 -7.00 6.04 -2.47
C GLY A 101 -7.57 5.45 -1.17
N ARG A 102 -8.79 5.88 -0.80
CA ARG A 102 -9.41 5.56 0.50
C ARG A 102 -9.58 4.07 0.77
N ALA A 103 -9.71 3.23 -0.25
CA ALA A 103 -9.81 1.78 -0.05
C ALA A 103 -8.50 1.16 0.48
N ALA A 104 -7.36 1.79 0.21
CA ALA A 104 -6.06 1.36 0.71
C ALA A 104 -5.75 1.89 2.12
N TRP A 105 -6.48 2.89 2.62
CA TRP A 105 -6.16 3.54 3.89
C TRP A 105 -6.35 2.63 5.10
N PRO A 106 -5.30 2.40 5.90
CA PRO A 106 -5.39 1.67 7.16
C PRO A 106 -6.06 2.52 8.23
N SER A 107 -6.62 1.86 9.24
CA SER A 107 -6.98 2.57 10.46
C SER A 107 -5.71 3.07 11.14
N PRO A 108 -5.72 4.25 11.80
CA PRO A 108 -4.54 4.75 12.51
C PRO A 108 -3.99 3.75 13.54
N ALA A 109 -4.87 2.98 14.18
CA ALA A 109 -4.47 1.93 15.13
C ALA A 109 -3.66 0.79 14.48
N ALA A 110 -3.92 0.46 13.21
CA ALA A 110 -3.18 -0.58 12.50
C ALA A 110 -1.75 -0.14 12.13
N LEU A 111 -1.49 1.18 12.07
CA LEU A 111 -0.17 1.73 11.74
C LEU A 111 0.82 1.73 12.93
N VAL A 112 0.41 1.22 14.08
CA VAL A 112 1.18 1.26 15.32
C VAL A 112 1.43 -0.18 15.79
N ARG A 113 2.70 -0.54 16.06
CA ARG A 113 3.10 -1.86 16.59
C ARG A 113 3.43 -1.76 18.09
N GLY A 114 3.35 -2.88 18.80
CA GLY A 114 3.61 -2.96 20.25
C GLY A 114 2.41 -2.62 21.14
N MET A 115 2.45 -3.08 22.40
CA MET A 115 1.32 -2.98 23.32
C MET A 115 1.11 -1.58 23.89
N ARG A 116 -0.18 -1.22 24.09
CA ARG A 116 -0.63 -0.12 24.97
C ARG A 116 -0.99 -0.59 26.38
N ALA A 117 -1.02 -1.90 26.64
CA ALA A 117 -1.52 -2.44 27.91
C ALA A 117 -0.43 -2.44 29.00
N PRO A 118 -0.75 -2.01 30.23
CA PRO A 118 0.11 -2.26 31.37
C PRO A 118 0.16 -3.78 31.61
N ILE A 119 1.30 -4.41 31.38
CA ILE A 119 1.54 -5.71 32.00
C ILE A 119 1.83 -5.39 33.47
N ALA A 120 0.84 -5.57 34.32
CA ALA A 120 1.15 -5.83 35.72
C ALA A 120 1.98 -7.11 35.70
N GLY A 121 3.28 -7.01 36.01
CA GLY A 121 4.08 -8.21 36.19
C GLY A 121 3.40 -9.11 37.22
N MET A 122 3.55 -10.42 37.06
CA MET A 122 2.94 -11.44 37.94
C MET A 122 3.25 -11.21 39.44
N PHE A 123 4.24 -10.37 39.74
CA PHE A 123 4.69 -9.98 41.09
C PHE A 123 4.53 -8.49 41.41
N GLY A 124 3.64 -7.76 40.73
CA GLY A 124 3.44 -6.31 40.96
C GLY A 124 4.59 -5.41 40.48
N GLN A 125 5.64 -6.00 39.90
CA GLN A 125 6.73 -5.28 39.24
C GLN A 125 6.20 -4.54 38.01
N ARG A 126 6.31 -3.21 38.03
CA ARG A 126 6.02 -2.37 36.87
C ARG A 126 7.14 -2.54 35.84
N VAL A 127 6.92 -3.41 34.85
CA VAL A 127 7.82 -3.49 33.68
C VAL A 127 7.77 -2.13 32.95
N PRO A 128 8.91 -1.55 32.54
CA PRO A 128 8.91 -0.31 31.77
C PRO A 128 8.04 -0.48 30.52
N ARG A 129 7.13 0.47 30.30
CA ARG A 129 6.32 0.51 29.08
C ARG A 129 7.28 0.63 27.88
N ALA A 130 7.41 -0.42 27.08
CA ALA A 130 7.90 -0.25 25.72
C ALA A 130 6.84 0.62 25.01
N TRP A 131 7.24 1.82 24.60
CA TRP A 131 6.33 2.69 23.86
C TRP A 131 5.93 2.00 22.56
N PRO A 132 4.66 2.12 22.15
CA PRO A 132 4.25 1.55 20.87
C PRO A 132 5.10 2.16 19.75
N ASP A 133 5.62 1.30 18.87
CA ASP A 133 6.34 1.72 17.67
C ASP A 133 5.34 2.35 16.69
N ALA A 134 5.36 3.67 16.64
CA ALA A 134 4.53 4.49 15.75
C ALA A 134 5.28 4.92 14.49
N ARG A 135 6.44 4.32 14.15
CA ARG A 135 7.24 4.73 12.98
C ARG A 135 6.44 4.68 11.68
N LEU A 136 5.66 3.63 11.45
CA LEU A 136 4.84 3.54 10.24
C LEU A 136 3.76 4.62 10.22
N HIS A 137 3.09 4.87 11.35
CA HIS A 137 2.15 5.99 11.48
C HIS A 137 2.81 7.34 11.12
N ASP A 138 3.96 7.64 11.74
CA ASP A 138 4.66 8.92 11.56
C ASP A 138 5.23 9.11 10.15
N ARG A 139 5.45 8.01 9.43
CA ARG A 139 6.00 8.00 8.06
C ARG A 139 4.98 7.64 6.99
N SER A 140 3.70 7.58 7.33
CA SER A 140 2.62 7.32 6.37
C SER A 140 2.07 8.62 5.77
N LEU A 141 1.96 8.67 4.45
CA LEU A 141 1.29 9.74 3.71
C LEU A 141 0.01 9.20 3.09
N LEU A 142 -1.14 9.79 3.43
CA LEU A 142 -2.45 9.40 2.92
C LEU A 142 -2.84 10.34 1.77
N VAL A 143 -2.92 9.80 0.55
CA VAL A 143 -3.31 10.56 -0.64
C VAL A 143 -4.76 10.25 -0.98
N ASP A 144 -5.62 11.26 -0.82
CA ASP A 144 -7.04 11.14 -1.14
C ASP A 144 -7.26 11.38 -2.62
N VAL A 145 -7.83 10.38 -3.29
CA VAL A 145 -8.19 10.46 -4.70
C VAL A 145 -9.62 9.94 -4.83
N PRO A 146 -10.52 10.65 -5.54
CA PRO A 146 -11.86 10.17 -5.77
C PRO A 146 -11.89 8.75 -6.35
N ALA A 147 -12.70 7.87 -5.77
CA ALA A 147 -12.72 6.45 -6.15
C ALA A 147 -13.09 6.22 -7.63
N HIS A 148 -13.94 7.08 -8.19
CA HIS A 148 -14.37 7.01 -9.59
C HIS A 148 -13.31 7.52 -10.57
N ASP A 149 -12.32 8.29 -10.12
CA ASP A 149 -11.28 8.85 -10.98
C ASP A 149 -10.07 7.91 -11.05
N THR A 150 -10.18 6.90 -11.91
CA THR A 150 -9.10 5.94 -12.18
C THR A 150 -7.86 6.62 -12.75
N GLY A 151 -8.02 7.70 -13.52
CA GLY A 151 -6.91 8.44 -14.12
C GLY A 151 -6.08 9.20 -13.08
N ALA A 152 -6.74 9.97 -12.21
CA ALA A 152 -6.08 10.65 -11.10
C ALA A 152 -5.39 9.67 -10.15
N ARG A 153 -6.01 8.50 -9.92
CA ARG A 153 -5.43 7.45 -9.07
C ARG A 153 -4.17 6.85 -9.69
N LEU A 154 -4.22 6.50 -10.97
CA LEU A 154 -3.04 6.02 -11.71
C LEU A 154 -1.90 7.05 -11.68
N TRP A 155 -2.22 8.32 -11.92
CA TRP A 155 -1.24 9.40 -11.89
C TRP A 155 -0.60 9.56 -10.51
N ALA A 156 -1.40 9.60 -9.44
CA ALA A 156 -0.91 9.76 -8.08
C ALA A 156 0.01 8.59 -7.66
N ILE A 157 -0.34 7.35 -8.01
CA ILE A 157 0.50 6.18 -7.77
C ILE A 157 1.82 6.32 -8.53
N GLU A 158 1.78 6.70 -9.80
CA GLU A 158 2.99 6.87 -10.61
C GLU A 158 3.92 7.94 -10.03
N GLN A 159 3.38 9.08 -9.58
CA GLN A 159 4.19 10.11 -8.93
C GLN A 159 4.81 9.60 -7.62
N ALA A 160 4.04 8.87 -6.83
CA ALA A 160 4.53 8.31 -5.56
C ALA A 160 5.67 7.32 -5.77
N VAL A 161 5.57 6.39 -6.74
CA VAL A 161 6.62 5.37 -6.96
C VAL A 161 7.90 5.94 -7.53
N ARG A 162 7.83 7.06 -8.26
CA ARG A 162 9.00 7.78 -8.81
C ARG A 162 9.70 8.67 -7.78
N CYS A 163 9.07 8.93 -6.64
CA CYS A 163 9.61 9.83 -5.64
C CYS A 163 10.72 9.15 -4.81
N PRO A 164 11.96 9.67 -4.81
CA PRO A 164 13.06 9.09 -4.05
C PRO A 164 12.81 9.04 -2.54
N GLY A 165 11.92 9.89 -2.01
CA GLY A 165 11.54 9.90 -0.59
C GLY A 165 10.59 8.79 -0.17
N ILE A 166 10.15 7.92 -1.08
CA ILE A 166 9.13 6.89 -0.81
C ILE A 166 9.74 5.50 -0.87
N CYS A 167 9.63 4.69 0.18
CA CYS A 167 10.14 3.31 0.19
C CYS A 167 9.09 2.27 -0.25
N ALA A 168 7.81 2.56 -0.04
CA ALA A 168 6.70 1.72 -0.50
C ALA A 168 5.46 2.54 -0.85
N VAL A 169 4.70 2.05 -1.82
CA VAL A 169 3.39 2.59 -2.21
C VAL A 169 2.36 1.50 -2.07
N ILE A 170 1.33 1.75 -1.27
CA ILE A 170 0.15 0.91 -1.14
C ILE A 170 -1.00 1.63 -1.81
N ALA A 171 -1.61 1.00 -2.81
CA ALA A 171 -2.55 1.69 -3.67
C ALA A 171 -3.82 0.90 -3.94
N ASP A 172 -4.92 1.62 -4.07
CA ASP A 172 -6.14 1.08 -4.67
C ASP A 172 -5.93 0.93 -6.19
N GLY A 173 -5.65 -0.31 -6.61
CA GLY A 173 -5.42 -0.68 -8.00
C GLY A 173 -6.69 -1.13 -8.73
N ARG A 174 -7.89 -1.00 -8.15
CA ARG A 174 -9.14 -1.45 -8.78
C ARG A 174 -9.36 -0.73 -10.10
N GLY A 175 -9.86 -1.46 -11.11
CA GLY A 175 -10.16 -0.91 -12.43
C GLY A 175 -8.95 -0.61 -13.32
N PHE A 176 -7.70 -0.88 -12.89
CA PHE A 176 -6.56 -0.75 -13.80
C PHE A 176 -6.50 -1.93 -14.77
N ASP A 177 -6.30 -1.60 -16.04
CA ASP A 177 -6.08 -2.54 -17.12
C ASP A 177 -4.59 -2.97 -17.23
N LEU A 178 -4.29 -3.74 -18.27
CA LEU A 178 -2.93 -4.19 -18.55
C LEU A 178 -1.97 -3.02 -18.83
N ALA A 179 -2.43 -1.98 -19.53
CA ALA A 179 -1.60 -0.83 -19.89
C ALA A 179 -1.21 -0.02 -18.64
N ALA A 180 -2.18 0.26 -17.77
CA ALA A 180 -1.96 0.94 -16.50
C ALA A 180 -1.03 0.13 -15.58
N THR A 181 -1.27 -1.18 -15.42
CA THR A 181 -0.38 -2.02 -14.59
C THR A 181 1.03 -2.13 -15.18
N ARG A 182 1.19 -2.16 -16.52
CA ARG A 182 2.52 -2.16 -17.15
C ARG A 182 3.26 -0.86 -16.92
N ARG A 183 2.58 0.27 -17.06
CA ARG A 183 3.14 1.60 -16.77
C ARG A 183 3.61 1.69 -15.31
N LEU A 184 2.81 1.21 -14.37
CA LEU A 184 3.16 1.19 -12.96
C LEU A 184 4.35 0.26 -12.65
N GLN A 185 4.38 -0.94 -13.24
CA GLN A 185 5.52 -1.86 -13.10
C GLN A 185 6.83 -1.25 -13.62
N LEU A 186 6.79 -0.48 -14.70
CA LEU A 186 7.97 0.21 -15.23
C LEU A 186 8.39 1.41 -14.37
N ALA A 187 7.43 2.09 -13.73
CA ALA A 187 7.69 3.19 -12.82
C ALA A 187 8.22 2.73 -11.45
N ALA A 188 7.87 1.52 -11.01
CA ALA A 188 8.28 0.90 -9.74
C ALA A 188 9.69 0.29 -9.80
N SER A 189 10.68 1.05 -10.29
CA SER A 189 12.04 0.54 -10.52
C SER A 189 12.89 0.38 -9.26
N ASP A 190 12.60 1.12 -8.18
CA ASP A 190 13.28 1.02 -6.87
C ASP A 190 12.30 1.12 -5.68
N THR A 191 11.01 1.06 -5.94
CA THR A 191 9.96 1.28 -4.94
C THR A 191 9.02 0.08 -4.93
N CYS A 192 8.75 -0.45 -3.73
CA CYS A 192 7.83 -1.57 -3.58
C CYS A 192 6.39 -1.09 -3.78
N LEU A 193 5.76 -1.49 -4.88
CA LEU A 193 4.38 -1.12 -5.20
C LEU A 193 3.44 -2.28 -4.89
N LEU A 194 2.55 -2.06 -3.93
CA LEU A 194 1.55 -3.03 -3.48
C LEU A 194 0.15 -2.55 -3.90
N CYS A 195 -0.44 -3.17 -4.91
CA CYS A 195 -1.75 -2.78 -5.44
C CYS A 195 -2.87 -3.70 -4.99
N MET A 196 -3.89 -3.13 -4.36
CA MET A 196 -5.13 -3.80 -4.00
C MET A 196 -6.05 -3.89 -5.21
N ARG A 197 -6.49 -5.10 -5.56
CA ARG A 197 -7.37 -5.36 -6.70
C ARG A 197 -8.83 -5.66 -6.29
N GLY A 198 -9.06 -5.98 -5.01
CA GLY A 198 -10.38 -6.21 -4.43
C GLY A 198 -10.92 -7.63 -4.64
N THR A 199 -12.22 -7.79 -4.46
CA THR A 199 -12.95 -9.06 -4.58
C THR A 199 -13.62 -9.17 -5.95
N GLU A 200 -12.91 -9.59 -6.98
CA GLU A 200 -13.65 -10.20 -8.10
C GLU A 200 -14.14 -11.56 -7.61
N HIS A 201 -15.46 -11.69 -7.44
CA HIS A 201 -16.08 -12.88 -6.86
C HIS A 201 -15.89 -14.16 -7.69
N ARG A 202 -15.54 -14.05 -8.97
CA ARG A 202 -15.35 -15.24 -9.83
C ARG A 202 -13.86 -15.50 -10.03
N THR A 203 -13.42 -16.66 -9.56
CA THR A 203 -12.04 -17.17 -9.73
C THR A 203 -11.63 -17.19 -11.20
N ASP A 204 -12.56 -17.50 -12.11
CA ASP A 204 -12.30 -17.52 -13.55
C ASP A 204 -12.16 -16.11 -14.14
N ALA A 205 -12.99 -15.16 -13.70
CA ALA A 205 -12.88 -13.77 -14.13
C ALA A 205 -11.52 -13.18 -13.71
N ARG A 206 -11.07 -13.46 -12.49
CA ARG A 206 -9.75 -13.03 -11.98
C ARG A 206 -8.58 -13.53 -12.81
N ARG A 207 -8.60 -14.80 -13.22
CA ARG A 207 -7.57 -15.40 -14.07
C ARG A 207 -7.54 -14.77 -15.47
N SER A 208 -8.68 -14.30 -15.95
CA SER A 208 -8.79 -13.65 -17.26
C SER A 208 -8.25 -12.20 -17.28
N VAL A 209 -8.14 -11.54 -16.12
CA VAL A 209 -7.59 -10.18 -16.05
C VAL A 209 -6.08 -10.23 -16.30
N LEU A 210 -5.68 -9.81 -17.50
CA LEU A 210 -4.28 -9.65 -17.85
C LEU A 210 -3.67 -8.49 -17.07
N THR A 211 -2.59 -8.77 -16.35
CA THR A 211 -1.85 -7.74 -15.61
C THR A 211 -0.35 -7.86 -15.81
N ALA A 212 0.32 -6.73 -15.63
CA ALA A 212 1.77 -6.65 -15.71
C ALA A 212 2.49 -6.94 -14.37
N GLY A 213 1.75 -7.22 -13.29
CA GLY A 213 2.32 -7.46 -11.96
C GLY A 213 3.43 -8.52 -11.95
N ALA A 214 4.45 -8.27 -11.14
CA ALA A 214 5.54 -9.19 -10.86
C ALA A 214 5.04 -10.40 -10.06
N THR A 215 4.20 -10.17 -9.05
CA THR A 215 3.51 -11.24 -8.33
C THR A 215 2.03 -10.95 -8.16
N ARG A 216 1.24 -12.01 -8.03
CA ARG A 216 -0.20 -11.96 -7.75
C ARG A 216 -0.52 -12.83 -6.54
N TRP A 217 -1.26 -12.26 -5.60
CA TRP A 217 -1.58 -12.88 -4.33
C TRP A 217 -3.08 -12.93 -4.10
N MET A 218 -3.53 -14.01 -3.49
CA MET A 218 -4.86 -14.13 -2.90
C MET A 218 -4.74 -14.04 -1.38
N VAL A 219 -5.60 -13.24 -0.77
CA VAL A 219 -5.76 -13.16 0.68
C VAL A 219 -7.15 -13.61 1.03
N GLU A 220 -7.23 -14.74 1.72
CA GLU A 220 -8.47 -15.30 2.23
C GLU A 220 -8.44 -15.25 3.75
N ARG A 221 -9.61 -15.03 4.35
CA ARG A 221 -9.73 -15.22 5.79
C ARG A 221 -9.61 -16.72 6.06
N SER A 222 -8.63 -17.11 6.87
CA SER A 222 -8.50 -18.50 7.28
C SER A 222 -9.64 -18.83 8.24
N GLU A 223 -10.35 -19.93 7.97
CA GLU A 223 -11.34 -20.44 8.90
C GLU A 223 -10.66 -20.78 10.24
N ARG A 224 -11.36 -20.46 11.34
CA ARG A 224 -10.87 -20.65 12.71
C ARG A 224 -10.27 -22.04 12.87
N THR A 225 -9.02 -22.13 13.33
CA THR A 225 -8.55 -23.31 14.04
C THR A 225 -8.42 -22.92 15.51
N PRO A 226 -9.38 -23.30 16.39
CA PRO A 226 -9.43 -22.89 17.81
C PRO A 226 -8.15 -23.20 18.60
N HIS A 227 -7.33 -24.15 18.12
CA HIS A 227 -6.16 -24.67 18.81
C HIS A 227 -4.89 -23.81 18.69
N VAL A 228 -4.86 -22.76 17.85
CA VAL A 228 -3.59 -22.07 17.53
C VAL A 228 -3.19 -21.00 18.56
N ILE A 229 -4.13 -20.48 19.37
CA ILE A 229 -3.82 -19.40 20.34
C ILE A 229 -2.94 -19.94 21.49
N THR A 230 -3.24 -21.14 21.99
CA THR A 230 -2.48 -21.80 23.06
C THR A 230 -1.06 -22.15 22.63
N ASP A 231 -0.85 -22.46 21.36
CA ASP A 231 0.46 -22.88 20.84
C ASP A 231 1.42 -21.70 20.70
N ARG A 232 0.88 -20.49 20.55
CA ARG A 232 1.65 -19.28 20.25
C ARG A 232 1.92 -18.39 21.46
N VAL A 233 1.18 -18.60 22.54
CA VAL A 233 1.32 -17.82 23.77
C VAL A 233 1.57 -18.81 24.91
N PRO A 234 2.83 -19.27 25.12
CA PRO A 234 3.13 -20.36 26.05
C PRO A 234 2.61 -20.12 27.47
N TRP A 235 2.61 -18.86 27.92
CA TRP A 235 2.06 -18.48 29.23
C TRP A 235 0.53 -18.60 29.30
N LEU A 236 -0.19 -18.39 28.19
CA LEU A 236 -1.64 -18.52 28.11
C LEU A 236 -2.05 -19.99 28.20
N ARG A 237 -1.32 -20.88 27.51
CA ARG A 237 -1.45 -22.33 27.64
C ARG A 237 -1.17 -22.78 29.08
N MET A 238 -0.07 -22.31 29.66
CA MET A 238 0.27 -22.61 31.06
C MET A 238 -0.83 -22.17 32.03
N MET A 239 -1.41 -20.99 31.85
CA MET A 239 -2.50 -20.54 32.72
C MET A 239 -3.81 -21.31 32.47
N GLN A 240 -4.09 -21.75 31.24
CA GLN A 240 -5.22 -22.62 30.93
C GLN A 240 -5.07 -24.00 31.57
N GLU A 241 -3.90 -24.63 31.46
CA GLU A 241 -3.57 -25.92 32.07
C GLU A 241 -3.68 -25.88 33.60
N ARG A 242 -3.40 -24.73 34.21
CA ARG A 242 -3.54 -24.50 35.66
C ARG A 242 -4.95 -24.11 36.11
N GLY A 243 -5.92 -24.04 35.20
CA GLY A 243 -7.28 -23.58 35.51
C GLY A 243 -7.35 -22.11 35.97
N MET A 244 -6.30 -21.33 35.71
CA MET A 244 -6.21 -19.93 36.13
C MET A 244 -6.85 -18.96 35.14
N VAL A 245 -7.18 -19.42 33.94
CA VAL A 245 -7.92 -18.64 32.96
C VAL A 245 -9.27 -19.29 32.74
N ASP A 246 -10.32 -18.58 33.13
CA ASP A 246 -11.67 -18.97 32.78
C ASP A 246 -11.82 -18.95 31.24
N ALA A 247 -12.59 -19.89 30.69
CA ALA A 247 -12.92 -19.94 29.26
C ALA A 247 -13.45 -18.57 28.77
N GLY A 248 -14.08 -17.80 29.65
CA GLY A 248 -14.49 -16.41 29.40
C GLY A 248 -13.36 -15.46 29.00
N LEU A 249 -12.16 -15.54 29.59
CA LEU A 249 -11.05 -14.65 29.22
C LEU A 249 -10.49 -15.00 27.82
N MET A 250 -10.48 -16.28 27.46
CA MET A 250 -10.09 -16.72 26.11
C MET A 250 -11.03 -16.15 25.04
N THR A 251 -12.33 -16.05 25.33
CA THR A 251 -13.30 -15.43 24.40
C THR A 251 -13.16 -13.91 24.29
N ARG A 252 -12.53 -13.26 25.28
CA ARG A 252 -12.30 -11.80 25.32
C ARG A 252 -11.03 -11.37 24.62
N ILE A 253 -10.08 -12.28 24.40
CA ILE A 253 -8.94 -12.01 23.51
C ILE A 253 -9.49 -12.13 22.10
N PRO A 254 -9.64 -11.02 21.35
CA PRO A 254 -10.12 -11.13 19.97
C PRO A 254 -9.14 -12.04 19.23
N PRO A 255 -9.63 -13.10 18.57
CA PRO A 255 -8.74 -14.01 17.86
C PRO A 255 -7.93 -13.18 16.86
N GLU A 256 -6.61 -13.32 16.86
CA GLU A 256 -5.80 -12.66 15.85
C GLU A 256 -6.35 -13.09 14.49
N PRO A 257 -6.69 -12.15 13.59
CA PRO A 257 -7.21 -12.52 12.29
C PRO A 257 -6.14 -13.37 11.60
N ALA A 258 -6.48 -14.62 11.34
CA ALA A 258 -5.68 -15.53 10.56
C ALA A 258 -6.07 -15.36 9.10
N TRP A 259 -5.11 -15.01 8.26
CA TRP A 259 -5.26 -14.95 6.82
C TRP A 259 -4.50 -16.12 6.20
N ARG A 260 -5.08 -16.72 5.18
CA ARG A 260 -4.37 -17.55 4.22
C ARG A 260 -3.92 -16.64 3.09
N VAL A 261 -2.62 -16.54 2.89
CA VAL A 261 -2.04 -15.82 1.75
C VAL A 261 -1.51 -16.85 0.76
N THR A 262 -1.97 -16.79 -0.49
CA THR A 262 -1.60 -17.72 -1.56
C THR A 262 -0.97 -16.94 -2.72
N LEU A 263 0.22 -17.37 -3.17
CA LEU A 263 0.86 -16.84 -4.37
C LEU A 263 0.26 -17.50 -5.62
N GLU A 264 -0.50 -16.76 -6.42
CA GLU A 264 -1.13 -17.29 -7.65
C GLU A 264 -0.21 -17.20 -8.87
N ARG A 265 0.71 -16.23 -8.89
CA ARG A 265 1.60 -15.99 -10.02
C ARG A 265 2.88 -15.30 -9.55
N SER A 266 4.01 -15.71 -10.10
CA SER A 266 5.28 -14.99 -10.05
C SER A 266 5.88 -14.91 -11.44
N LYS A 267 6.33 -13.73 -11.88
CA LYS A 267 7.06 -13.56 -13.15
C LYS A 267 8.56 -13.80 -12.94
N GLY A 268 9.19 -14.46 -13.89
CA GLY A 268 10.65 -14.67 -13.91
C GLY A 268 11.12 -15.87 -13.09
N THR A 269 10.26 -16.50 -12.31
CA THR A 269 10.51 -17.81 -11.73
C THR A 269 10.06 -18.87 -12.74
N SER A 270 11.01 -19.57 -13.38
CA SER A 270 10.70 -20.68 -14.31
C SER A 270 10.03 -21.88 -13.64
N MET A 271 9.88 -21.85 -12.31
CA MET A 271 9.01 -22.78 -11.61
C MET A 271 7.56 -22.33 -11.76
N HIS A 272 6.75 -23.20 -12.36
CA HIS A 272 5.36 -23.34 -11.97
C HIS A 272 5.31 -23.66 -10.46
N ILE A 273 5.48 -22.63 -9.63
CA ILE A 273 5.08 -22.64 -8.22
C ILE A 273 3.54 -22.67 -8.26
N SER A 274 3.02 -23.84 -8.60
CA SER A 274 1.67 -24.27 -8.22
C SER A 274 1.68 -24.83 -6.80
N SER A 275 2.81 -24.72 -6.09
CA SER A 275 2.79 -24.88 -4.65
C SER A 275 1.96 -23.74 -4.08
N GLU A 276 0.77 -24.08 -3.61
CA GLU A 276 0.02 -23.28 -2.66
C GLU A 276 0.90 -23.07 -1.42
N CYS A 277 1.80 -22.09 -1.48
CA CYS A 277 2.48 -21.61 -0.30
C CYS A 277 1.45 -20.81 0.47
N SER A 278 0.73 -21.50 1.36
CA SER A 278 -0.21 -20.89 2.27
C SER A 278 0.52 -20.57 3.58
N ALA A 279 0.69 -19.29 3.86
CA ALA A 279 1.08 -18.86 5.19
C ALA A 279 -0.18 -18.53 5.99
N HIS A 280 -0.30 -19.08 7.20
CA HIS A 280 -1.22 -18.60 8.21
C HIS A 280 -0.62 -17.35 8.83
N VAL A 281 -0.97 -16.21 8.24
CA VAL A 281 -0.55 -14.92 8.73
C VAL A 281 -1.51 -14.55 9.84
N THR A 282 -1.04 -14.45 11.06
CA THR A 282 -1.80 -13.72 12.05
C THR A 282 -1.38 -12.27 12.04
N GLN A 283 -2.24 -11.40 12.55
CA GLN A 283 -1.84 -10.07 13.00
C GLN A 283 -0.93 -10.24 14.22
N ALA A 284 0.20 -10.91 14.04
CA ALA A 284 1.13 -11.21 15.09
C ALA A 284 1.69 -9.87 15.52
N TRP A 285 1.25 -9.42 16.70
CA TRP A 285 2.09 -8.61 17.56
C TRP A 285 3.25 -9.52 17.99
N GLN A 286 4.10 -9.90 17.05
CA GLN A 286 5.18 -10.82 17.33
C GLN A 286 6.16 -10.06 18.22
N TRP A 287 6.06 -10.37 19.50
CA TRP A 287 7.01 -10.05 20.52
C TRP A 287 8.39 -10.55 20.07
N GLN A 288 9.19 -9.63 19.57
CA GLN A 288 10.64 -9.67 19.78
C GLN A 288 10.93 -8.56 20.76
N GLY A 289 11.36 -8.95 21.96
CA GLY A 289 11.57 -8.04 23.07
C GLY A 289 12.41 -6.83 22.67
N THR A 290 11.96 -5.65 23.05
CA THR A 290 12.72 -4.40 23.01
C THR A 290 13.71 -4.38 24.17
N ALA A 291 14.67 -5.31 24.21
CA ALA A 291 15.67 -5.30 25.27
C ALA A 291 16.52 -4.02 25.25
N GLU A 292 16.54 -3.26 24.14
CA GLU A 292 17.35 -2.04 24.02
C GLU A 292 16.68 -0.99 23.12
N ALA A 293 15.65 -0.28 23.59
CA ALA A 293 15.27 0.98 22.94
C ALA A 293 16.28 2.06 23.38
N PRO A 294 17.13 2.59 22.48
CA PRO A 294 18.18 3.52 22.89
C PRO A 294 17.56 4.89 23.26
N ALA A 295 18.13 5.55 24.27
CA ALA A 295 17.74 6.90 24.74
C ALA A 295 17.34 7.92 23.64
N PRO A 296 18.00 7.99 22.46
CA PRO A 296 17.57 8.85 21.36
C PRO A 296 16.14 8.60 20.85
N GLU A 297 15.65 7.35 20.84
CA GLU A 297 14.29 7.04 20.38
C GLU A 297 13.24 7.54 21.38
N ALA A 298 13.50 7.40 22.68
CA ALA A 298 12.65 7.96 23.73
C ALA A 298 12.61 9.50 23.70
N ALA A 299 13.75 10.15 23.44
CA ALA A 299 13.82 11.59 23.27
C ALA A 299 13.09 12.06 22.00
N ALA A 300 13.19 11.30 20.90
CA ALA A 300 12.46 11.59 19.67
C ALA A 300 10.94 11.48 19.88
N ALA A 301 10.46 10.47 20.59
CA ALA A 301 9.05 10.31 20.92
C ALA A 301 8.50 11.51 21.72
N ARG A 302 9.24 11.99 22.74
CA ARG A 302 8.86 13.20 23.50
C ARG A 302 8.80 14.46 22.63
N ARG A 303 9.76 14.64 21.72
CA ARG A 303 9.75 15.76 20.76
C ARG A 303 8.55 15.69 19.82
N ARG A 304 8.14 14.49 19.39
CA ARG A 304 6.96 14.29 18.53
C ARG A 304 5.67 14.63 19.26
N ALA A 305 5.50 14.17 20.50
CA ALA A 305 4.32 14.51 21.31
C ALA A 305 4.18 16.04 21.46
N LYS A 306 5.26 16.73 21.83
CA LYS A 306 5.27 18.19 21.96
C LYS A 306 4.99 18.93 20.64
N ARG A 307 5.49 18.39 19.51
CA ARG A 307 5.19 18.93 18.17
C ARG A 307 3.72 18.75 17.81
N GLY A 308 3.13 17.59 18.13
CA GLY A 308 1.70 17.33 17.92
C GLY A 308 0.81 18.30 18.69
N GLU A 309 1.10 18.53 19.98
CA GLU A 309 0.41 19.52 20.81
C GLU A 309 0.48 20.93 20.19
N ARG A 310 1.66 21.34 19.70
CA ARG A 310 1.83 22.63 19.04
C ARG A 310 1.01 22.75 17.75
N LEU A 311 0.99 21.72 16.91
CA LEU A 311 0.21 21.73 15.66
C LEU A 311 -1.30 21.79 15.94
N ILE A 312 -1.78 21.10 16.96
CA ILE A 312 -3.18 21.16 17.40
C ILE A 312 -3.52 22.58 17.89
N ALA A 313 -2.64 23.19 18.69
CA ALA A 313 -2.81 24.57 19.15
C ALA A 313 -2.80 25.59 18.00
N ASP A 314 -1.88 25.45 17.04
CA ASP A 314 -1.78 26.32 15.86
C ASP A 314 -3.03 26.18 14.96
N HIS A 315 -3.52 24.96 14.77
CA HIS A 315 -4.76 24.72 14.02
C HIS A 315 -5.96 25.35 14.73
N ALA A 316 -6.10 25.15 16.04
CA ALA A 316 -7.17 25.77 16.82
C ALA A 316 -7.12 27.31 16.75
N ALA A 317 -5.93 27.90 16.78
CA ALA A 317 -5.74 29.34 16.63
C ALA A 317 -6.16 29.85 15.23
N ARG A 318 -5.81 29.13 14.17
CA ARG A 318 -6.23 29.48 12.80
C ARG A 318 -7.74 29.37 12.61
N SER A 319 -8.36 28.28 13.06
CA SER A 319 -9.82 28.13 13.00
C SER A 319 -10.54 29.22 13.80
N ALA A 320 -9.98 29.66 14.94
CA ALA A 320 -10.54 30.76 15.71
C ALA A 320 -10.44 32.12 14.96
N LEU A 321 -9.36 32.36 14.22
CA LEU A 321 -9.22 33.55 13.37
C LEU A 321 -10.17 33.52 12.17
N GLU A 322 -10.33 32.38 11.51
CA GLU A 322 -11.28 32.20 10.40
C GLU A 322 -12.74 32.41 10.87
N LEU A 323 -13.11 31.86 12.03
CA LEU A 323 -14.42 32.08 12.64
C LEU A 323 -14.67 33.55 13.02
N ARG A 324 -13.64 34.29 13.43
CA ARG A 324 -13.75 35.74 13.69
C ARG A 324 -13.95 36.50 12.38
N ALA A 325 -13.14 36.21 11.36
CA ALA A 325 -13.25 36.86 10.05
C ALA A 325 -14.63 36.64 9.41
N LEU A 326 -15.22 35.45 9.54
CA LEU A 326 -16.58 35.17 9.07
C LEU A 326 -17.64 35.98 9.83
N LYS A 327 -17.51 36.10 11.15
CA LYS A 327 -18.42 36.92 11.97
C LYS A 327 -18.31 38.41 11.65
N ASP A 328 -17.12 38.90 11.32
CA ASP A 328 -16.93 40.30 10.94
C ASP A 328 -17.56 40.62 9.59
N VAL A 329 -17.61 39.65 8.66
CA VAL A 329 -18.36 39.78 7.39
C VAL A 329 -19.86 39.84 7.61
N ASP A 330 -20.40 39.01 8.52
CA ASP A 330 -21.85 39.02 8.84
C ASP A 330 -22.28 40.27 9.61
N ASN A 331 -21.38 40.86 10.40
CA ASN A 331 -21.65 42.08 11.18
C ASN A 331 -21.35 43.38 10.42
N ALA A 332 -20.73 43.31 9.23
CA ALA A 332 -20.58 44.47 8.39
C ALA A 332 -21.97 44.89 7.90
N GLU A 333 -22.52 45.96 8.50
CA GLU A 333 -23.80 46.52 8.07
C GLU A 333 -23.78 46.69 6.55
N PRO A 334 -24.80 46.20 5.84
CA PRO A 334 -24.86 46.34 4.39
C PRO A 334 -24.80 47.82 4.07
N THR A 335 -23.67 48.26 3.53
CA THR A 335 -23.46 49.67 3.17
C THR A 335 -24.53 50.00 2.13
N ALA A 336 -25.53 50.76 2.56
CA ALA A 336 -26.68 51.13 1.76
C ALA A 336 -26.24 52.09 0.65
N GLY A 337 -25.71 51.55 -0.44
CA GLY A 337 -25.29 52.38 -1.56
C GLY A 337 -24.33 51.68 -2.51
N ALA A 338 -24.87 50.87 -3.42
CA ALA A 338 -24.44 50.71 -4.82
C ALA A 338 -24.75 49.29 -5.32
N ILE A 339 -26.02 49.03 -5.64
CA ILE A 339 -26.38 47.91 -6.54
C ILE A 339 -26.03 48.35 -7.96
N THR A 340 -24.74 48.38 -8.30
CA THR A 340 -24.31 48.40 -9.71
C THR A 340 -24.36 46.98 -10.23
N ARG A 341 -25.39 46.67 -11.02
CA ARG A 341 -25.53 45.43 -11.79
C ARG A 341 -24.35 45.28 -12.75
N SER A 342 -23.27 44.60 -12.34
CA SER A 342 -22.20 44.23 -13.26
C SER A 342 -22.58 42.92 -13.97
N ARG A 343 -22.78 43.02 -15.28
CA ARG A 343 -22.86 41.86 -16.18
C ARG A 343 -21.44 41.33 -16.37
N SER A 344 -21.02 40.34 -15.59
CA SER A 344 -19.79 39.61 -15.86
C SER A 344 -20.06 38.45 -16.81
N HIS A 345 -19.55 38.61 -18.04
CA HIS A 345 -19.34 37.53 -19.00
C HIS A 345 -18.45 36.44 -18.39
N ASP A 346 -19.01 35.25 -18.18
CA ASP A 346 -18.21 34.06 -17.87
C ASP A 346 -17.46 33.59 -19.13
N ARG A 347 -16.18 33.90 -19.17
CA ARG A 347 -15.21 33.38 -20.14
C ARG A 347 -14.61 32.10 -19.56
N VAL A 348 -15.32 30.99 -19.70
CA VAL A 348 -14.84 29.65 -19.34
C VAL A 348 -13.70 29.28 -20.30
N THR A 349 -12.48 29.16 -19.79
CA THR A 349 -11.31 28.73 -20.56
C THR A 349 -11.35 27.21 -20.79
N SER A 350 -11.61 26.85 -22.04
CA SER A 350 -11.69 25.48 -22.55
C SER A 350 -10.30 24.84 -22.71
N ARG A 351 -9.72 24.22 -21.67
CA ARG A 351 -8.51 23.37 -21.83
C ARG A 351 -8.53 22.00 -21.14
N GLY A 352 -9.63 21.58 -20.49
CA GLY A 352 -9.66 20.32 -19.73
C GLY A 352 -10.32 19.10 -20.38
N THR A 353 -11.16 19.25 -21.41
CA THR A 353 -12.14 18.21 -21.77
C THR A 353 -11.74 17.19 -22.84
N ARG A 354 -10.47 17.09 -23.25
CA ARG A 354 -10.08 16.21 -24.38
C ARG A 354 -9.80 14.73 -24.04
N TRP A 355 -9.89 14.30 -22.77
CA TRP A 355 -9.48 12.93 -22.39
C TRP A 355 -10.62 11.90 -22.23
N ALA A 356 -11.89 12.28 -22.32
CA ALA A 356 -13.00 11.39 -21.93
C ALA A 356 -13.97 10.97 -23.06
N ARG A 357 -13.66 11.20 -24.34
CA ARG A 357 -14.51 10.70 -25.44
C ARG A 357 -13.69 10.07 -26.54
N GLY A 358 -13.71 8.75 -26.57
CA GLY A 358 -13.26 7.99 -27.72
C GLY A 358 -13.24 6.51 -27.42
N ASN A 359 -14.40 5.85 -27.30
CA ASN A 359 -14.55 4.47 -27.78
C ASN A 359 -15.97 3.89 -27.85
N ASP A 360 -17.01 4.64 -28.26
CA ASP A 360 -18.31 4.03 -28.58
C ASP A 360 -18.58 4.17 -30.08
N GLY A 361 -18.28 3.13 -30.85
CA GLY A 361 -18.52 3.12 -32.29
C GLY A 361 -18.03 1.89 -33.04
N ARG A 362 -18.66 0.73 -32.85
CA ARG A 362 -18.93 -0.33 -33.86
C ARG A 362 -20.21 -1.04 -33.39
N GLY A 363 -21.34 -1.07 -34.10
CA GLY A 363 -21.52 -1.16 -35.54
C GLY A 363 -21.48 -2.63 -35.96
N VAL A 364 -22.59 -3.35 -35.77
CA VAL A 364 -22.84 -4.66 -36.40
C VAL A 364 -24.15 -4.54 -37.14
N ALA A 365 -24.06 -4.80 -38.44
CA ALA A 365 -25.16 -5.01 -39.37
C ALA A 365 -25.73 -6.43 -39.22
#